data_AF-A0A183ETF2-F1
#
_entry.id   AF-A0A183ETF2-F1
#
_cell.length_a   1.000
_cell.length_b   1.000
_cell.length_c   1.000
_cell.angle_alpha   90.00
_cell.angle_beta   90.00
_cell.angle_gamma   90.00
#
_symmetry.space_group_name_H-M   'P 1'
#
loop_
_entity.id
_entity.type
_entity.pdbx_description
1 polymer ?
#
loop_
_entity_poly.entity_id
_entity_poly.type
_entity_poly.pdbx_seq_one_letter_code
_entity_poly.pdbx_strand_id
1 'polypeptide(L)'
;LALSEELCEQAQSWAEKLAKKGHIAFCEQQGIGENITFFPLNITAEKAVEHWYSEHVKYEYETPGWQAGTNYFTQVVWKATEEVCF
;
A
#
# COMPACT_ATOMS: atom_id res chain seq x y z
N LEU A 1 -1.25 -9.94 10.69
CA LEU A 1 -1.95 -9.67 9.43
C LEU A 1 -2.51 -10.98 8.90
N ALA A 2 -3.80 -11.00 8.58
CA ALA A 2 -4.47 -12.08 7.86
C ALA A 2 -4.82 -11.62 6.43
N LEU A 3 -4.97 -12.56 5.51
CA LEU A 3 -5.51 -12.26 4.18
C LEU A 3 -7.03 -12.22 4.27
N SER A 4 -7.64 -11.17 3.71
CA SER A 4 -9.10 -11.05 3.58
C SER A 4 -9.50 -11.17 2.11
N GLU A 5 -10.35 -12.15 1.80
CA GLU A 5 -10.84 -12.38 0.43
C GLU A 5 -11.62 -11.17 -0.09
N GLU A 6 -12.43 -10.54 0.77
CA GLU A 6 -13.18 -9.33 0.42
C GLU A 6 -12.23 -8.18 0.05
N LEU A 7 -11.16 -7.98 0.82
CA LEU A 7 -10.15 -6.97 0.47
C LEU A 7 -9.46 -7.31 -0.86
N CYS A 8 -9.11 -8.58 -1.10
CA CYS A 8 -8.49 -9.02 -2.35
C CYS A 8 -9.34 -8.67 -3.58
N GLU A 9 -10.66 -8.92 -3.52
CA GLU A 9 -11.57 -8.58 -4.60
C GLU A 9 -11.63 -7.07 -4.85
N GLN A 10 -11.65 -6.27 -3.78
CA GLN A 10 -11.65 -4.81 -3.86
C GLN A 10 -10.35 -4.26 -4.44
N ALA A 11 -9.19 -4.74 -3.97
CA ALA A 11 -7.88 -4.33 -4.46
C ALA A 11 -7.68 -4.71 -5.93
N GLN A 12 -8.03 -5.94 -6.33
CA GLN A 12 -7.94 -6.37 -7.73
C GLN A 12 -8.86 -5.52 -8.63
N SER A 13 -10.11 -5.29 -8.21
CA SER A 13 -11.05 -4.45 -8.97
C SER A 13 -10.53 -3.01 -9.12
N TRP A 14 -9.90 -2.46 -8.08
CA TRP A 14 -9.34 -1.12 -8.12
C TRP A 14 -8.09 -1.05 -9.00
N ALA A 15 -7.17 -2.01 -8.88
CA ALA A 15 -5.97 -2.11 -9.71
C ALA A 15 -6.34 -2.15 -11.21
N GLU A 16 -7.35 -2.93 -11.60
CA GLU A 16 -7.84 -2.99 -12.98
C GLU A 16 -8.42 -1.65 -13.47
N LYS A 17 -9.14 -0.92 -12.59
CA LYS A 17 -9.65 0.43 -12.92
C LYS A 17 -8.50 1.41 -13.13
N LEU A 18 -7.47 1.38 -12.27
CA LEU A 18 -6.30 2.25 -12.40
C LEU A 18 -5.48 1.92 -13.64
N ALA A 19 -5.29 0.62 -13.95
CA ALA A 19 -4.62 0.18 -15.17
C ALA A 19 -5.30 0.72 -16.43
N LYS A 20 -6.64 0.75 -16.46
CA LYS A 20 -7.42 1.34 -17.57
C LYS A 20 -7.31 2.87 -17.63
N LYS A 21 -7.22 3.54 -16.47
CA LYS A 21 -7.11 5.01 -16.38
C LYS A 21 -5.71 5.54 -16.69
N GLY A 22 -4.67 4.74 -16.47
CA GLY A 22 -3.27 5.12 -16.70
C GLY A 22 -2.68 6.11 -15.70
N HIS A 23 -3.34 6.36 -14.56
CA HIS A 23 -2.80 7.19 -13.47
C HIS A 23 -3.25 6.66 -12.11
N ILE A 24 -2.49 6.99 -11.05
CA ILE A 24 -2.79 6.59 -9.68
C ILE A 24 -3.94 7.44 -9.14
N ALA A 25 -4.92 6.78 -8.51
CA ALA A 25 -5.95 7.40 -7.70
C ALA A 25 -6.25 6.47 -6.52
N PHE A 26 -6.60 7.05 -5.38
CA PHE A 26 -7.00 6.30 -4.18
C PHE A 26 -8.51 6.05 -4.20
N CYS A 27 -8.96 4.92 -3.64
CA CYS A 27 -10.37 4.59 -3.53
C CYS A 27 -11.05 5.42 -2.43
N GLU A 28 -10.28 5.90 -1.43
CA GLU A 28 -10.72 6.74 -0.31
C GLU A 28 -11.85 6.11 0.53
N GLN A 29 -11.84 4.78 0.68
CA GLN A 29 -12.80 4.07 1.51
C GLN A 29 -12.50 4.30 3.00
N GLN A 30 -13.53 4.63 3.77
CA GLN A 30 -13.38 4.88 5.20
C GLN A 30 -12.96 3.60 5.93
N GLY A 31 -11.84 3.67 6.66
CA GLY A 31 -11.33 2.57 7.47
C GLY A 31 -10.43 1.57 6.71
N ILE A 32 -10.22 1.77 5.41
CA ILE A 32 -9.33 0.93 4.59
C ILE A 32 -8.11 1.76 4.18
N GLY A 33 -6.91 1.27 4.52
CA GLY A 33 -5.65 1.86 4.06
C GLY A 33 -5.24 1.31 2.70
N GLU A 34 -4.52 2.10 1.90
CA GLU A 34 -4.11 1.72 0.55
C GLU A 34 -2.65 2.07 0.27
N ASN A 35 -1.90 1.11 -0.29
CA ASN A 35 -0.63 1.34 -0.97
C ASN A 35 -0.81 1.03 -2.46
N ILE A 36 -0.47 1.98 -3.34
CA ILE A 36 -0.65 1.84 -4.78
C ILE A 36 0.64 2.24 -5.48
N THR A 37 1.16 1.39 -6.36
CA THR A 37 2.38 1.67 -7.11
C THR A 37 2.31 1.00 -8.48
N PHE A 38 2.78 1.69 -9.52
CA PHE A 38 2.99 1.09 -10.83
C PHE A 38 4.41 0.54 -10.92
N PHE A 39 4.52 -0.74 -11.21
CA PHE A 39 5.79 -1.41 -11.45
C PHE A 39 5.93 -1.86 -12.90
N PRO A 40 7.17 -2.09 -13.39
CA PRO A 40 7.40 -2.84 -14.62
C PRO A 40 6.81 -4.25 -14.54
N LEU A 41 6.48 -4.84 -15.70
CA LEU A 41 5.72 -6.11 -15.84
C LEU A 41 6.32 -7.38 -15.19
N ASN A 42 7.46 -7.30 -14.49
CA ASN A 42 8.17 -8.47 -13.93
C ASN A 42 8.60 -8.26 -12.47
N ILE A 43 7.82 -7.52 -11.68
CA ILE A 43 8.04 -7.39 -10.24
C ILE A 43 7.38 -8.56 -9.49
N THR A 44 8.02 -9.05 -8.43
CA THR A 44 7.38 -9.97 -7.48
C THR A 44 6.64 -9.17 -6.40
N ALA A 45 5.63 -9.78 -5.78
CA ALA A 45 4.94 -9.16 -4.64
C ALA A 45 5.92 -8.82 -3.50
N GLU A 46 6.89 -9.70 -3.24
CA GLU A 46 7.97 -9.46 -2.27
C GLU A 46 8.74 -8.17 -2.55
N LYS A 47 9.18 -7.97 -3.81
CA LYS A 47 9.90 -6.75 -4.20
C LYS A 47 9.02 -5.51 -4.14
N ALA A 48 7.72 -5.63 -4.40
CA ALA A 48 6.78 -4.53 -4.24
C ALA A 48 6.65 -4.09 -2.77
N VAL A 49 6.51 -5.05 -1.85
CA VAL A 49 6.46 -4.78 -0.41
C VAL A 49 7.81 -4.29 0.12
N GLU A 50 8.93 -4.83 -0.36
CA GLU A 50 10.27 -4.34 -0.03
C GLU A 50 10.44 -2.88 -0.49
N HIS A 51 9.96 -2.54 -1.67
CA HIS A 51 9.96 -1.15 -2.15
C HIS A 51 9.17 -0.22 -1.23
N TRP A 52 7.96 -0.61 -0.81
CA TRP A 52 7.18 0.16 0.16
C TRP A 52 7.86 0.28 1.52
N TYR A 53 8.44 -0.81 2.02
CA TYR A 53 9.14 -0.82 3.29
C TYR A 53 10.42 0.02 3.24
N SER A 54 11.09 0.14 2.10
CA SER A 54 12.35 0.88 1.95
C SER A 54 12.28 2.35 2.39
N GLU A 55 11.09 2.94 2.47
CA GLU A 55 10.90 4.28 3.03
C GLU A 55 11.20 4.38 4.53
N HIS A 56 11.36 3.26 5.24
CA HIS A 56 11.70 3.23 6.66
C HIS A 56 12.99 4.00 7.00
N VAL A 57 13.90 4.15 6.03
CA VAL A 57 15.16 4.91 6.20
C VAL A 57 14.94 6.43 6.20
N LYS A 58 13.77 6.89 5.73
CA LYS A 58 13.38 8.30 5.68
C LYS A 58 12.51 8.71 6.87
N TYR A 59 11.99 7.74 7.63
CA TYR A 59 11.07 7.99 8.74
C TYR A 59 11.83 8.35 10.02
N GLU A 60 11.55 9.52 10.57
CA GLU A 60 12.13 9.98 11.83
C GLU A 60 11.30 9.49 13.02
N TYR A 61 11.77 8.44 13.67
CA TYR A 61 11.04 7.74 14.75
C TYR A 61 10.85 8.60 16.01
N GLU A 62 11.76 9.54 16.28
CA GLU A 62 11.69 10.45 17.43
C GLU A 62 10.65 11.55 17.26
N THR A 63 10.24 11.84 16.03
CA THR A 63 9.20 12.83 15.69
C THR A 63 8.06 12.15 14.94
N PRO A 64 7.28 11.30 15.62
CA PRO A 64 6.28 10.47 14.96
C PRO A 64 5.16 11.33 14.38
N GLY A 65 4.59 10.88 13.26
CA GLY A 65 3.51 11.56 12.58
C GLY A 65 3.56 11.32 11.07
N TRP A 66 2.68 12.00 10.33
CA TRP A 66 2.77 11.98 8.88
C TRP A 66 4.05 12.68 8.43
N GLN A 67 4.86 11.98 7.66
CA GLN A 67 6.08 12.49 7.06
C GLN A 67 6.02 12.23 5.55
N ALA A 68 6.42 13.22 4.76
CA ALA A 68 6.38 13.10 3.31
C ALA A 68 7.36 12.00 2.85
N GLY A 69 6.88 11.10 1.99
CA GLY A 69 7.70 10.01 1.43
C GLY A 69 7.95 8.84 2.39
N THR A 70 7.11 8.70 3.43
CA THR A 70 7.08 7.54 4.33
C THR A 70 5.71 6.86 4.39
N ASN A 71 4.79 7.28 3.53
CA ASN A 71 3.39 6.86 3.58
C ASN A 71 3.23 5.36 3.30
N TYR A 72 4.00 4.80 2.35
CA TYR A 72 3.90 3.37 2.05
C TYR A 72 4.45 2.54 3.20
N PHE A 73 5.60 2.94 3.76
CA PHE A 73 6.19 2.26 4.91
C PHE A 73 5.25 2.26 6.11
N THR A 74 4.69 3.42 6.47
CA THR A 74 3.83 3.51 7.66
C THR A 74 2.59 2.63 7.54
N GLN A 75 2.05 2.44 6.34
CA GLN A 75 0.90 1.55 6.12
C GLN A 75 1.28 0.07 6.26
N VAL A 76 2.49 -0.32 5.85
CA VAL A 76 3.00 -1.71 5.99
C VAL A 76 3.13 -2.11 7.46
N VAL A 77 3.54 -1.18 8.34
CA VAL A 77 3.77 -1.44 9.76
C VAL A 77 2.68 -0.89 10.68
N TRP A 78 1.51 -0.54 10.12
CA TRP A 78 0.45 0.09 10.88
C TRP A 78 -0.15 -0.87 11.91
N LYS A 79 0.08 -0.60 13.19
CA LYS A 79 -0.24 -1.53 14.30
C LYS A 79 -1.71 -1.95 14.35
N ALA A 80 -2.63 -1.06 13.99
CA ALA A 80 -4.07 -1.33 14.04
C ALA A 80 -4.59 -2.06 12.79
N THR A 81 -3.74 -2.26 11.76
CA THR A 81 -4.12 -3.06 10.59
C THR A 81 -4.05 -4.53 10.97
N GLU A 82 -5.16 -5.24 10.81
CA GLU A 82 -5.27 -6.67 11.14
C GLU A 82 -5.37 -7.54 9.89
N GLU A 83 -5.90 -6.99 8.80
CA GLU A 83 -6.14 -7.68 7.53
C GLU A 83 -5.50 -6.92 6.35
N VAL A 84 -5.09 -7.66 5.32
CA VAL A 84 -4.49 -7.11 4.09
C VAL A 84 -4.87 -7.96 2.87
N CYS A 85 -4.63 -7.37 1.70
CA CYS A 85 -4.63 -8.06 0.40
C CYS A 85 -3.66 -7.34 -0.55
N PHE A 86 -3.45 -7.91 -1.74
CA PHE A 86 -2.56 -7.38 -2.77
C PHE A 86 -3.23 -7.43 -4.15
#